data_AF-A0A7W0QGC2-F1
#
_entry.id   AF-A0A7W0QGC2-F1
#
_cell.length_a   1.000
_cell.length_b   1.000
_cell.length_c   1.000
_cell.angle_alpha   90.00
_cell.angle_beta   90.00
_cell.angle_gamma   90.00
#
_symmetry.space_group_name_H-M   'P 1'
#
loop_
_entity.id
_entity.type
_entity.pdbx_description
1 polymer ?
#
loop_
_entity_poly.entity_id
_entity_poly.type
_entity_poly.pdbx_seq_one_letter_code
_entity_poly.pdbx_strand_id
1 'polypeptide(L)'
;MYCPRPCEIVVYWRPGCMFCSSLLRQLRRRGVPHRRVNIWDDAIGAARVRAVAHGNETVPTVDVGDVPLVNPDVHTVLATAARYAPDAVPADYEPPQPGRLRRWLLGRLGARVVAQ
;
A
#
# COMPACT_ATOMS: atom_id res chain seq x y z
N MET A 1 1.95 11.12 14.58
CA MET A 1 2.61 10.39 13.49
C MET A 1 4.04 10.17 13.91
N TYR A 2 4.27 9.10 14.66
CA TYR A 2 5.61 8.68 15.06
C TYR A 2 5.65 7.19 14.82
N CYS A 3 5.89 6.85 13.57
CA CYS A 3 6.26 5.49 13.24
C CYS A 3 7.73 5.33 13.68
N PRO A 4 8.02 4.54 14.71
CA PRO A 4 9.40 4.35 15.17
C PRO A 4 10.21 3.76 14.02
N ARG A 5 11.35 4.39 13.68
CA ARG A 5 12.18 3.92 12.57
C ARG A 5 12.87 2.59 12.92
N PRO A 6 12.92 1.64 11.96
CA PRO A 6 12.44 1.74 10.58
C PRO A 6 10.93 1.54 10.46
N CYS A 7 10.28 2.37 9.64
CA CYS A 7 8.87 2.16 9.35
C CYS A 7 8.66 0.86 8.58
N GLU A 8 7.80 0.00 9.09
CA GLU A 8 7.56 -1.33 8.55
C GLU A 8 6.26 -1.35 7.72
N ILE A 9 6.26 -2.12 6.63
CA ILE A 9 5.04 -2.52 5.92
C ILE A 9 4.61 -3.88 6.46
N VAL A 10 3.42 -3.97 7.04
CA VAL A 10 2.86 -5.20 7.60
C VAL A 10 1.63 -5.61 6.79
N VAL A 11 1.66 -6.81 6.20
CA VAL A 11 0.54 -7.36 5.43
C VAL A 11 -0.18 -8.43 6.27
N TYR A 12 -1.40 -8.14 6.67
CA TYR A 12 -2.31 -9.09 7.30
C TYR A 12 -3.00 -9.91 6.21
N TRP A 13 -2.92 -11.24 6.32
CA TRP A 13 -3.39 -12.18 5.31
C TRP A 13 -4.00 -13.42 5.96
N ARG A 14 -4.63 -14.28 5.14
CA ARG A 14 -5.09 -15.61 5.54
C ARG A 14 -4.94 -16.62 4.40
N PRO A 15 -4.84 -17.94 4.68
CA PRO A 15 -4.85 -18.99 3.67
C PRO A 15 -6.04 -18.89 2.71
N GLY A 16 -5.84 -19.22 1.43
CA GLY A 16 -6.88 -19.19 0.40
C GLY A 16 -7.27 -17.81 -0.15
N CYS A 17 -6.71 -16.72 0.39
CA CYS A 17 -6.99 -15.36 -0.08
C CYS A 17 -6.26 -15.04 -1.41
N MET A 18 -6.99 -15.00 -2.52
CA MET A 18 -6.43 -14.68 -3.85
C MET A 18 -5.87 -13.25 -3.93
N PHE A 19 -6.55 -12.27 -3.32
CA PHE A 19 -6.07 -10.88 -3.26
C PHE A 19 -4.75 -10.76 -2.49
N CYS A 20 -4.62 -11.47 -1.38
CA CYS A 20 -3.42 -11.52 -0.57
C CYS A 20 -2.25 -12.12 -1.37
N SER A 21 -2.48 -13.24 -2.05
CA SER A 21 -1.48 -13.87 -2.93
C SER A 21 -1.02 -12.93 -4.05
N SER A 22 -1.95 -12.20 -4.65
CA SER A 22 -1.66 -11.20 -5.69
C SER A 22 -0.80 -10.05 -5.15
N LEU A 23 -1.20 -9.44 -4.04
CA LEU A 23 -0.49 -8.32 -3.43
C LEU A 23 0.92 -8.73 -2.98
N LEU A 24 1.04 -9.84 -2.24
CA LEU A 24 2.33 -10.35 -1.76
C LEU A 24 3.29 -10.66 -2.92
N ARG A 25 2.79 -11.23 -4.02
CA ARG A 25 3.60 -11.47 -5.23
C ARG A 25 4.09 -10.16 -5.83
N GLN A 26 3.26 -9.13 -5.89
CA GLN A 26 3.59 -7.84 -6.47
C GLN A 26 4.60 -7.05 -5.64
N LEU A 27 4.52 -7.14 -4.30
CA LEU A 27 5.50 -6.56 -3.38
C LEU A 27 6.85 -7.27 -3.51
N ARG A 28 6.88 -8.61 -3.51
CA ARG A 28 8.10 -9.39 -3.70
C ARG A 28 8.81 -9.07 -5.02
N ARG A 29 8.07 -8.99 -6.13
CA ARG A 29 8.63 -8.66 -7.46
C ARG A 29 9.27 -7.28 -7.54
N ARG A 30 8.88 -6.36 -6.64
CA ARG A 30 9.39 -4.99 -6.57
C ARG A 30 10.44 -4.81 -5.47
N GLY A 31 10.87 -5.89 -4.82
CA GLY A 31 11.86 -5.84 -3.75
C GLY A 31 11.39 -5.16 -2.47
N VAL A 32 10.08 -4.95 -2.29
CA VAL A 32 9.53 -4.18 -1.16
C VAL A 32 9.59 -5.03 0.11
N PRO A 33 10.39 -4.65 1.13
CA PRO A 33 10.43 -5.35 2.41
C PRO A 33 9.06 -5.26 3.09
N HIS A 34 8.57 -6.39 3.58
CA HIS A 34 7.31 -6.43 4.31
C HIS A 34 7.25 -7.63 5.24
N ARG A 35 6.59 -7.46 6.38
CA ARG A 35 6.23 -8.56 7.26
C ARG A 35 4.84 -9.07 6.91
N ARG A 36 4.61 -10.35 7.19
CA ARG A 36 3.35 -11.04 6.93
C ARG A 36 2.77 -11.56 8.22
N VAL A 37 1.51 -11.26 8.50
CA VAL A 37 0.80 -11.74 9.69
C VAL A 37 -0.40 -12.56 9.23
N ASN A 38 -0.41 -13.85 9.56
CA ASN A 38 -1.59 -14.67 9.32
C ASN A 38 -2.61 -14.43 10.42
N ILE A 39 -3.76 -13.83 10.09
CA ILE A 39 -4.77 -13.49 11.09
C ILE A 39 -5.49 -14.70 11.66
N TRP A 40 -5.38 -15.87 11.03
CA TRP A 40 -5.90 -17.11 11.60
C TRP A 40 -5.04 -17.62 12.77
N ASP A 41 -3.74 -17.35 12.73
CA ASP A 41 -2.79 -17.81 13.75
C ASP A 41 -2.49 -16.72 14.79
N ASP A 42 -2.82 -15.46 14.48
CA ASP A 42 -2.52 -14.30 15.31
C ASP A 42 -3.82 -13.53 15.67
N ALA A 43 -4.28 -13.74 16.91
CA ALA A 43 -5.46 -13.07 17.44
C ALA A 43 -5.29 -11.54 17.56
N ILE A 44 -4.06 -11.05 17.79
CA ILE A 44 -3.75 -9.62 17.83
C ILE A 44 -3.85 -9.05 16.41
N GLY A 45 -3.29 -9.75 15.43
CA GLY A 45 -3.44 -9.42 14.01
C GLY A 45 -4.90 -9.38 13.56
N ALA A 46 -5.71 -10.37 13.95
CA ALA A 46 -7.14 -10.38 13.67
C ALA A 46 -7.87 -9.19 14.31
N ALA A 47 -7.58 -8.88 15.59
CA ALA A 47 -8.16 -7.73 16.27
C ALA A 47 -7.80 -6.41 15.59
N ARG A 48 -6.54 -6.26 15.16
CA ARG A 48 -6.09 -5.09 14.39
C ARG A 48 -6.86 -4.93 13.08
N VAL A 49 -7.03 -6.01 12.32
CA VAL A 49 -7.81 -5.99 11.07
C VAL A 49 -9.26 -5.58 11.34
N ARG A 50 -9.93 -6.17 12.33
CA ARG A 50 -11.31 -5.80 12.69
C ARG A 50 -11.43 -4.33 13.09
N ALA A 51 -10.44 -3.80 13.81
CA ALA A 51 -10.44 -2.39 14.22
C ALA A 51 -10.41 -1.43 13.02
N VAL A 52 -9.68 -1.76 11.95
CA VAL A 52 -9.53 -0.89 10.77
C VAL A 52 -10.52 -1.19 9.64
N ALA A 53 -11.09 -2.39 9.61
CA ALA A 53 -12.02 -2.86 8.58
C ALA A 53 -13.49 -2.91 9.06
N HIS A 54 -13.89 -1.95 9.89
CA HIS A 54 -15.28 -1.81 10.38
C HIS A 54 -15.83 -3.08 11.06
N GLY A 55 -15.02 -3.74 11.87
CA GLY A 55 -15.36 -4.98 12.56
C GLY A 55 -15.13 -6.26 11.75
N ASN A 56 -14.81 -6.16 10.46
CA ASN A 56 -14.63 -7.32 9.58
C ASN A 56 -13.18 -7.81 9.56
N GLU A 57 -12.99 -9.10 9.24
CA GLU A 57 -11.67 -9.68 8.97
C GLU A 57 -11.28 -9.56 7.49
N THR A 58 -11.39 -8.35 6.93
CA THR A 58 -11.11 -8.08 5.52
C THR A 58 -9.60 -8.11 5.27
N VAL A 59 -9.16 -9.02 4.39
CA VAL A 59 -7.76 -9.16 3.99
C VAL A 59 -7.62 -9.11 2.45
N PRO A 60 -6.50 -8.61 1.90
CA PRO A 60 -5.34 -8.08 2.62
C PRO A 60 -5.64 -6.78 3.34
N THR A 61 -5.17 -6.63 4.57
CA THR A 61 -5.07 -5.33 5.24
C THR A 61 -3.59 -5.03 5.39
N VAL A 62 -3.19 -3.78 5.19
CA VAL A 62 -1.79 -3.37 5.20
C VAL A 62 -1.61 -2.19 6.15
N ASP A 63 -0.74 -2.32 7.13
CA ASP A 63 -0.21 -1.17 7.86
C ASP A 63 1.04 -0.66 7.13
N VAL A 64 1.08 0.63 6.80
CA VAL A 64 2.24 1.34 6.28
C VAL A 64 2.66 2.37 7.33
N GLY A 65 3.57 2.00 8.22
CA GLY A 65 3.77 2.74 9.47
C GLY A 65 2.46 2.85 10.25
N ASP A 66 2.03 4.08 10.55
CA ASP A 66 0.78 4.34 11.28
C ASP A 66 -0.48 4.33 10.38
N VAL A 67 -0.34 4.14 9.06
CA VAL A 67 -1.43 4.29 8.09
C VAL A 67 -2.00 2.92 7.70
N PRO A 68 -3.22 2.56 8.15
CA PRO A 68 -3.87 1.33 7.73
C PRO A 68 -4.55 1.48 6.37
N LEU A 69 -4.47 0.43 5.56
CA LEU A 69 -5.10 0.31 4.25
C LEU A 69 -5.89 -0.99 4.20
N VAL A 70 -7.17 -0.93 3.84
CA VAL A 70 -8.04 -2.12 3.74
C VAL A 70 -8.18 -2.52 2.27
N ASN A 71 -7.83 -3.77 1.96
CA ASN A 71 -7.79 -4.36 0.61
C ASN A 71 -7.13 -3.47 -0.46
N PRO A 72 -5.91 -2.94 -0.23
CA PRO A 72 -5.27 -2.06 -1.20
C PRO A 72 -4.68 -2.84 -2.38
N ASP A 73 -4.53 -2.16 -3.51
CA ASP A 73 -3.62 -2.59 -4.57
C ASP A 73 -2.16 -2.20 -4.24
N VAL A 74 -1.22 -2.73 -5.02
CA VAL A 74 0.22 -2.48 -4.78
C VAL A 74 0.58 -1.00 -4.96
N HIS A 75 -0.11 -0.28 -5.86
CA HIS A 75 0.18 1.12 -6.15
C HIS A 75 -0.20 2.01 -4.97
N THR A 76 -1.32 1.71 -4.33
CA THR A 76 -1.80 2.39 -3.12
C THR A 76 -0.85 2.18 -1.95
N VAL A 77 -0.35 0.95 -1.76
CA VAL A 77 0.67 0.66 -0.73
C VAL A 77 1.91 1.51 -0.98
N LEU A 78 2.40 1.56 -2.22
CA LEU A 78 3.65 2.25 -2.56
C LEU A 78 3.52 3.77 -2.52
N ALA A 79 2.38 4.32 -2.95
CA ALA A 79 2.10 5.75 -2.84
C ALA A 79 1.98 6.18 -1.36
N THR A 80 1.35 5.37 -0.53
CA THR A 80 1.27 5.59 0.92
C THR A 80 2.65 5.51 1.56
N ALA A 81 3.45 4.51 1.20
CA ALA A 81 4.79 4.34 1.74
C ALA A 81 5.71 5.51 1.37
N ALA A 82 5.69 5.98 0.12
CA ALA A 82 6.44 7.16 -0.29
C ALA A 82 6.10 8.43 0.53
N ARG A 83 4.87 8.54 1.05
CA ARG A 83 4.41 9.70 1.81
C ARG A 83 4.64 9.58 3.32
N TYR A 84 4.46 8.39 3.89
CA TYR A 84 4.37 8.19 5.33
C TYR A 84 5.45 7.27 5.92
N ALA A 85 6.15 6.53 5.06
CA ALA A 85 7.15 5.55 5.44
C ALA A 85 8.24 5.43 4.35
N PRO A 86 8.93 6.53 3.99
CA PRO A 86 9.89 6.51 2.89
C PRO A 86 11.04 5.53 3.13
N ASP A 87 11.44 5.32 4.39
CA ASP A 87 12.47 4.36 4.78
C ASP A 87 12.02 2.88 4.68
N ALA A 88 10.72 2.62 4.45
CA ALA A 88 10.15 1.27 4.36
C ALA A 88 10.28 0.65 2.96
N VAL A 89 10.72 1.43 1.98
CA VAL A 89 10.78 1.05 0.57
C VAL A 89 12.24 1.12 0.09
N PRO A 90 12.70 0.22 -0.79
CA PRO A 90 14.05 0.29 -1.34
C PRO A 90 14.34 1.66 -1.96
N ALA A 91 15.55 2.19 -1.78
CA ALA A 91 15.92 3.52 -2.27
C ALA A 91 15.88 3.65 -3.81
N ASP A 92 15.96 2.53 -4.52
CA ASP A 92 15.87 2.43 -5.98
C ASP A 92 14.43 2.26 -6.51
N TYR A 93 13.44 2.21 -5.61
CA TYR A 93 12.03 2.13 -6.01
C TYR A 93 11.50 3.50 -6.46
N GLU A 94 11.20 3.60 -7.75
CA GLU A 94 10.50 4.76 -8.33
C GLU A 94 8.99 4.49 -8.42
N PRO A 95 8.12 5.38 -7.89
CA PRO A 95 6.68 5.27 -8.09
C PRO A 95 6.32 5.23 -9.58
N PRO A 96 5.37 4.38 -10.01
CA PRO A 96 5.00 4.29 -11.40
C PRO A 96 4.44 5.63 -11.87
N GLN A 97 5.14 6.24 -12.82
CA GLN A 97 4.73 7.47 -13.45
C GLN A 97 3.36 7.27 -14.12
N PRO A 98 2.45 8.26 -14.06
CA PRO A 98 1.21 8.17 -14.80
C PRO A 98 1.48 7.86 -16.28
N GLY A 99 0.77 6.86 -16.80
CA GLY A 99 0.96 6.38 -18.17
C GLY A 99 0.91 7.52 -19.20
N ARG A 100 1.61 7.33 -20.33
CA ARG A 100 1.76 8.34 -21.39
C ARG A 100 0.43 8.97 -21.83
N LEU A 101 -0.66 8.20 -21.82
CA LEU A 101 -2.02 8.67 -22.11
C LEU A 101 -2.52 9.72 -21.09
N ARG A 102 -2.30 9.52 -19.79
CA ARG A 102 -2.65 10.49 -18.74
C ARG A 102 -1.78 11.74 -18.82
N ARG A 103 -0.47 11.60 -19.09
CA ARG A 103 0.42 12.76 -19.33
C ARG A 103 -0.05 13.58 -20.54
N TRP A 104 -0.49 12.93 -21.61
CA TRP A 104 -1.01 13.58 -22.81
C TRP A 104 -2.38 14.23 -22.59
N LEU A 105 -3.29 13.58 -21.87
CA LEU A 105 -4.61 14.14 -21.51
C LEU A 105 -4.48 15.36 -20.59
N LEU A 106 -3.61 15.29 -19.57
CA LEU A 106 -3.31 16.45 -18.71
C LEU A 106 -2.61 17.58 -19.49
N GLY A 107 -1.73 17.24 -20.43
CA GLY A 107 -1.09 18.22 -21.31
C GLY A 107 -2.05 18.93 -22.27
N ARG A 108 -3.18 18.31 -22.62
CA ARG A 108 -4.23 18.93 -23.46
C ARG A 108 -5.25 19.76 -22.68
N LEU A 109 -5.48 19.44 -21.41
CA LEU A 109 -6.44 20.17 -20.56
C LEU A 109 -5.82 21.39 -19.85
N GLY A 110 -4.49 21.48 -19.76
CA GLY A 110 -3.77 22.61 -19.16
C GLY A 110 -3.54 23.82 -20.09
N ALA A 111 -4.01 23.81 -21.34
CA ALA A 111 -3.70 24.84 -22.34
C ALA A 111 -4.85 25.82 -22.63
N ARG A 112 -5.79 26.03 -21.69
CA ARG A 112 -6.85 27.04 -21.81
C ARG A 112 -7.18 27.73 -20.48
N VAL A 113 -6.18 28.32 -19.82
CA VAL A 113 -6.37 29.56 -19.03
C VAL A 113 -5.04 30.32 -19.09
N VAL A 114 -4.81 31.06 -20.18
CA VAL A 114 -4.14 32.38 -20.22
C VAL A 114 -4.33 32.86 -21.65
N ALA A 115 -5.31 33.73 -21.87
CA ALA A 115 -5.30 34.70 -22.97
C ALA A 115 -6.28 35.82 -22.62
N GLN A 116 -5.68 36.91 -22.13
CA GLN A 116 -6.08 38.33 -22.18
C GLN A 116 -7.45 38.73 -21.63
#